data_AF-A0A436VLE7-F1
#
_entry.id   AF-A0A436VLE7-F1
#
_cell.length_a   1.000
_cell.length_b   1.000
_cell.length_c   1.000
_cell.angle_alpha   90.00
_cell.angle_beta   90.00
_cell.angle_gamma   90.00
#
_symmetry.space_group_name_H-M   'P 1'
#
loop_
_entity.id
_entity.type
_entity.pdbx_description
1 polymer ?
#
loop_
_entity_poly.entity_id
_entity_poly.type
_entity_poly.pdbx_seq_one_letter_code
_entity_poly.pdbx_strand_id
1 'polypeptide(L)'
;VVRTAQTRIKLNASVGLGNGNNGGGYGNGNGSGNAGTNLGGGIKLLAVNLPLNVEVAYAEAKLTDVSCPTGRPDSLKVTIAAQPGVVAAHLADTNASGFADFTKPQSFSDAEIADVSVKLLLVNLSLLQINGSSAFSVTNMAPTNLTFNATEIAAKTMKTVSTKNLTQSLSTSLVNNLSLSVKALGAGLDVTALLSTVKPAVVTVLNGVTAQVDNLVYNVLGALGVHVGEADIRVTGGTCGRSVLVQ
;
A
#
# COMPACT_ATOMS: atom_id res chain seq x y z
N VAL A 1 16.38 -16.03 8.64
CA VAL A 1 14.93 -15.78 8.54
C VAL A 1 14.61 -15.52 7.09
N VAL A 2 14.07 -16.50 6.36
CA VAL A 2 13.68 -16.29 4.96
C VAL A 2 12.37 -15.51 4.98
N ARG A 3 12.39 -14.28 4.46
CA ARG A 3 11.18 -13.46 4.29
C ARG A 3 10.45 -13.98 3.05
N THR A 4 9.57 -14.96 3.20
CA THR A 4 8.67 -15.36 2.11
C THR A 4 7.42 -14.49 2.16
N ALA A 5 7.40 -13.41 1.37
CA ALA A 5 6.14 -12.81 0.96
C ALA A 5 5.34 -13.86 0.20
N GLN A 6 4.04 -14.00 0.47
CA GLN A 6 3.20 -14.99 -0.21
C GLN A 6 2.51 -14.40 -1.44
N THR A 7 2.35 -13.07 -1.45
CA THR A 7 1.69 -12.36 -2.55
C THR A 7 2.44 -11.08 -2.86
N ARG A 8 2.73 -10.87 -4.14
CA ARG A 8 3.24 -9.62 -4.71
C ARG A 8 2.21 -9.07 -5.67
N ILE A 9 1.93 -7.77 -5.58
CA ILE A 9 0.96 -7.09 -6.44
C ILE A 9 1.65 -5.85 -7.01
N LYS A 10 1.53 -5.66 -8.32
CA LYS A 10 2.00 -4.45 -9.01
C LYS A 10 0.78 -3.71 -9.57
N LEU A 11 0.59 -2.47 -9.13
CA LEU A 11 -0.45 -1.56 -9.60
C LEU A 11 0.23 -0.37 -10.26
N ASN A 12 -0.08 -0.14 -11.53
CA ASN A 12 0.38 1.03 -12.25
C ASN A 12 -0.82 1.93 -12.52
N ALA A 13 -0.82 3.13 -11.93
CA ALA A 13 -1.81 4.16 -12.19
C ALA A 13 -1.14 5.42 -12.74
N SER A 14 -1.81 6.11 -13.65
CA SER A 14 -1.36 7.41 -14.18
C SER A 14 -2.51 8.41 -14.09
N VAL A 15 -2.25 9.57 -13.51
CA VAL A 15 -3.20 10.68 -13.42
C VAL A 15 -2.72 11.79 -14.36
N GLY A 16 -3.44 11.97 -15.46
CA GLY A 16 -3.24 13.12 -16.35
C GLY A 16 -3.86 14.38 -15.74
N LEU A 17 -3.14 15.50 -15.76
CA LEU A 17 -3.62 16.77 -15.23
C LEU A 17 -4.24 17.60 -16.36
N GLY A 18 -5.57 17.65 -16.39
CA GLY A 18 -6.33 18.49 -17.32
C GLY A 18 -6.07 20.00 -17.08
N ASN A 19 -6.31 20.81 -18.12
CA ASN A 19 -6.09 22.26 -18.11
C ASN A 19 -6.95 22.95 -17.03
N GLY A 20 -6.35 23.21 -15.87
CA GLY A 20 -7.05 23.73 -14.68
C GLY A 20 -7.33 25.22 -14.80
N ASN A 21 -8.54 25.57 -15.24
CA ASN A 21 -9.11 26.90 -15.03
C ASN A 21 -10.28 26.92 -14.04
N ASN A 22 -10.52 25.82 -13.30
CA ASN A 22 -11.55 25.80 -12.26
C ASN A 22 -11.01 25.15 -10.98
N GLY A 23 -11.07 25.90 -9.88
CA GLY A 23 -10.81 25.39 -8.55
C GLY A 23 -11.73 24.21 -8.23
N GLY A 24 -11.15 23.04 -8.00
CA GLY A 24 -11.85 21.89 -7.42
C GLY A 24 -12.38 20.81 -8.38
N GLY A 25 -11.91 20.71 -9.63
CA GLY A 25 -12.41 19.68 -10.57
C GLY A 25 -11.32 18.83 -11.23
N TYR A 26 -11.24 17.54 -10.88
CA TYR A 26 -10.51 16.53 -11.66
C TYR A 26 -11.26 16.25 -12.96
N GLY A 27 -11.00 17.04 -14.01
CA GLY A 27 -11.66 16.93 -15.30
C GLY A 27 -11.01 15.89 -16.22
N ASN A 28 -11.82 14.98 -16.78
CA ASN A 28 -11.46 14.14 -17.93
C ASN A 28 -11.42 15.01 -19.20
N GLY A 29 -10.24 15.53 -19.54
CA GLY A 29 -10.06 16.50 -20.62
C GLY A 29 -9.72 15.85 -21.97
N ASN A 30 -10.74 15.52 -22.77
CA ASN A 30 -10.60 15.43 -24.22
C ASN A 30 -10.59 16.86 -24.80
N GLY A 31 -9.43 17.53 -24.78
CA GLY A 31 -9.30 18.91 -25.25
C GLY A 31 -7.89 19.22 -25.73
N SER A 32 -7.77 19.64 -26.99
CA SER A 32 -6.53 20.06 -27.67
C SER A 32 -5.99 21.40 -27.11
N GLY A 33 -5.53 21.38 -25.86
CA GLY A 33 -4.72 22.44 -25.26
C GLY A 33 -3.63 21.82 -24.40
N ASN A 34 -2.50 22.51 -24.21
CA ASN A 34 -1.40 22.00 -23.37
C ASN A 34 -1.88 21.77 -21.92
N ALA A 35 -2.31 20.55 -21.65
CA ALA A 35 -2.84 20.10 -20.37
C ALA A 35 -1.73 20.08 -19.32
N GLY A 36 -2.01 20.63 -18.12
CA GLY A 36 -1.09 20.59 -17.00
C GLY A 36 -1.33 21.69 -15.95
N THR A 37 -0.99 21.41 -14.71
CA THR A 37 -1.05 22.37 -13.60
C THR A 37 0.16 23.32 -13.67
N ASN A 38 -0.09 24.63 -13.79
CA ASN A 38 0.98 25.63 -13.79
C ASN A 38 1.55 25.79 -12.38
N LEU A 39 2.86 25.63 -12.22
CA LEU A 39 3.57 25.74 -10.94
C LEU A 39 4.29 27.09 -10.75
N GLY A 40 4.17 27.98 -11.74
CA GLY A 40 4.89 29.25 -11.78
C GLY A 40 6.23 29.15 -12.51
N GLY A 41 6.83 30.29 -12.86
CA GLY A 41 8.17 30.34 -13.48
C GLY A 41 8.31 29.63 -14.83
N GLY A 42 7.20 29.40 -15.54
CA GLY A 42 7.18 28.63 -16.80
C GLY A 42 7.16 27.10 -16.63
N ILE A 43 7.00 26.60 -15.41
CA ILE A 43 6.94 25.16 -15.09
C ILE A 43 5.48 24.69 -15.11
N LYS A 44 5.19 23.57 -15.78
CA LYS A 44 3.89 22.89 -15.73
C LYS A 44 4.04 21.40 -15.44
N LEU A 45 3.23 20.89 -14.51
CA LEU A 45 3.10 19.46 -14.24
C LEU A 45 2.02 18.87 -15.17
N LEU A 46 2.38 17.88 -15.97
CA LEU A 46 1.52 17.30 -17.01
C LEU A 46 0.80 16.05 -16.52
N ALA A 47 1.53 15.17 -15.84
CA ALA A 47 1.02 13.90 -15.34
C ALA A 47 1.74 13.47 -14.07
N VAL A 48 1.08 12.62 -13.29
CA VAL A 48 1.64 11.94 -12.12
C VAL A 48 1.43 10.43 -12.29
N ASN A 49 2.53 9.68 -12.24
CA ASN A 49 2.57 8.25 -12.39
C ASN A 49 2.84 7.60 -11.03
N LEU A 50 2.11 6.51 -10.74
CA LEU A 50 2.12 5.84 -9.45
C LEU A 50 2.35 4.32 -9.63
N PRO A 51 3.61 3.89 -9.78
CA PRO A 51 3.97 2.48 -9.85
C PRO A 51 4.08 1.92 -8.43
N LEU A 52 2.96 1.42 -7.91
CA LEU A 52 2.83 0.87 -6.56
C LEU A 52 3.07 -0.65 -6.58
N ASN A 53 4.09 -1.08 -5.85
CA ASN A 53 4.36 -2.49 -5.59
C ASN A 53 4.00 -2.78 -4.14
N VAL A 54 3.20 -3.82 -3.90
CA VAL A 54 2.81 -4.25 -2.56
C VAL A 54 3.26 -5.69 -2.37
N GLU A 55 4.00 -5.94 -1.31
CA GLU A 55 4.36 -7.27 -0.84
C GLU A 55 3.60 -7.56 0.47
N VAL A 56 2.93 -8.70 0.52
CA VAL A 56 2.20 -9.16 1.70
C VAL A 56 2.76 -10.51 2.14
N ALA A 57 3.11 -10.60 3.43
CA ALA A 57 3.55 -11.82 4.08
C ALA A 57 2.40 -12.52 4.82
N TYR A 58 2.64 -13.77 5.21
CA TYR A 58 1.65 -14.57 5.94
C TYR A 58 1.33 -13.97 7.31
N ALA A 59 0.08 -14.14 7.74
CA ALA A 59 -0.35 -13.92 9.12
C ALA A 59 -0.09 -15.17 9.99
N GLU A 60 0.15 -14.96 11.28
CA GLU A 60 0.37 -16.05 12.25
C GLU A 60 -0.81 -16.14 13.23
N ALA A 61 -1.22 -17.36 13.56
CA ALA A 61 -2.23 -17.63 14.57
C ALA A 61 -1.73 -18.73 15.51
N LYS A 62 -1.59 -18.41 16.80
CA LYS A 62 -1.09 -19.31 17.84
C LYS A 62 -2.18 -19.63 18.84
N LEU A 63 -2.46 -20.92 19.03
CA LEU A 63 -3.30 -21.39 20.13
C LEU A 63 -2.62 -21.08 21.47
N THR A 64 -3.28 -20.29 22.33
CA THR A 64 -2.72 -19.87 23.62
C THR A 64 -3.43 -20.48 24.81
N ASP A 65 -4.73 -20.74 24.72
CA ASP A 65 -5.50 -21.37 25.79
C ASP A 65 -6.65 -22.21 25.24
N VAL A 66 -6.96 -23.31 25.94
CA VAL A 66 -8.19 -24.07 25.78
C VAL A 66 -8.73 -24.33 27.18
N SER A 67 -9.92 -23.82 27.47
CA SER A 67 -10.54 -23.92 28.78
C SER A 67 -11.99 -24.41 28.71
N CYS A 68 -12.39 -25.20 29.71
CA CYS A 68 -13.75 -25.71 29.87
C CYS A 68 -14.24 -25.40 31.30
N PRO A 69 -14.66 -24.15 31.60
CA PRO A 69 -14.89 -23.69 32.97
C PRO A 69 -15.91 -24.52 33.76
N THR A 70 -16.90 -25.14 33.10
CA THR A 70 -17.90 -25.99 33.78
C THR A 70 -17.59 -27.49 33.64
N GLY A 71 -16.49 -27.86 32.97
CA GLY A 71 -16.16 -29.24 32.62
C GLY A 71 -17.10 -29.86 31.58
N ARG A 72 -18.03 -29.08 31.01
CA ARG A 72 -18.97 -29.54 29.98
C ARG A 72 -18.63 -28.97 28.60
N PRO A 73 -18.97 -29.66 27.50
CA PRO A 73 -18.65 -29.21 26.14
C PRO A 73 -19.19 -27.82 25.77
N ASP A 74 -20.35 -27.43 26.31
CA ASP A 74 -20.96 -26.12 26.09
C ASP A 74 -20.16 -24.95 26.69
N SER A 75 -19.28 -25.23 27.66
CA SER A 75 -18.41 -24.23 28.27
C SER A 75 -17.07 -24.03 27.55
N LEU A 76 -16.81 -24.77 26.47
CA LEU A 76 -15.56 -24.68 25.73
C LEU A 76 -15.23 -23.24 25.33
N LYS A 77 -14.01 -22.83 25.65
CA LYS A 77 -13.38 -21.59 25.22
C LYS A 77 -12.01 -21.91 24.63
N VAL A 78 -11.73 -21.31 23.47
CA VAL A 78 -10.44 -21.44 22.79
C VAL A 78 -9.91 -20.03 22.55
N THR A 79 -8.71 -19.74 23.05
CA THR A 79 -8.06 -18.45 22.82
C THR A 79 -6.91 -18.62 21.83
N ILE A 80 -6.92 -17.80 20.79
CA ILE A 80 -5.90 -17.72 19.76
C ILE A 80 -5.25 -16.34 19.84
N ALA A 81 -3.93 -16.29 19.97
CA ALA A 81 -3.16 -15.07 19.70
C ALA A 81 -2.96 -14.97 18.18
N ALA A 82 -3.61 -13.98 17.56
CA ALA A 82 -3.53 -13.75 16.12
C ALA A 82 -2.67 -12.52 15.83
N GLN A 83 -1.67 -12.70 14.97
CA GLN A 83 -0.78 -11.66 14.49
C GLN A 83 -0.99 -11.49 12.97
N PRO A 84 -1.50 -10.34 12.51
CA PRO A 84 -1.67 -10.11 11.08
C PRO A 84 -0.33 -10.12 10.32
N GLY A 85 -0.41 -10.33 9.00
CA GLY A 85 0.78 -10.53 8.15
C GLY A 85 1.46 -9.23 7.75
N VAL A 86 2.81 -9.22 7.71
CA VAL A 86 3.65 -8.08 7.34
C VAL A 86 3.27 -7.52 5.97
N VAL A 87 3.27 -6.19 5.86
CA VAL A 87 3.02 -5.49 4.60
C VAL A 87 4.19 -4.59 4.30
N ALA A 88 4.69 -4.66 3.07
CA ALA A 88 5.62 -3.69 2.51
C ALA A 88 5.03 -3.10 1.23
N ALA A 89 5.21 -1.81 1.02
CA ALA A 89 4.82 -1.13 -0.20
C ALA A 89 5.93 -0.21 -0.68
N HIS A 90 6.09 -0.15 -1.99
CA HIS A 90 7.12 0.62 -2.67
C HIS A 90 6.51 1.36 -3.86
N LEU A 91 6.66 2.69 -3.88
CA LEU A 91 6.47 3.48 -5.10
C LEU A 91 7.80 3.46 -5.84
N ALA A 92 7.96 2.59 -6.82
CA ALA A 92 9.24 2.38 -7.50
C ALA A 92 9.05 1.45 -8.71
N ASP A 93 10.05 1.42 -9.59
CA ASP A 93 10.11 0.42 -10.65
C ASP A 93 10.76 -0.86 -10.12
N THR A 94 10.41 -1.97 -10.77
CA THR A 94 10.96 -3.28 -10.43
C THR A 94 11.17 -4.12 -11.69
N ASN A 95 12.11 -5.06 -11.62
CA ASN A 95 12.34 -6.01 -12.69
C ASN A 95 11.33 -7.17 -12.62
N ALA A 96 10.87 -7.64 -13.77
CA ALA A 96 9.91 -8.73 -13.85
C ALA A 96 10.47 -10.06 -13.31
N SER A 97 11.79 -10.25 -13.39
CA SER A 97 12.47 -11.45 -12.89
C SER A 97 12.49 -11.55 -11.36
N GLY A 98 12.66 -10.42 -10.66
CA GLY A 98 12.61 -10.36 -9.20
C GLY A 98 11.21 -10.50 -8.65
N PHE A 99 10.18 -10.07 -9.40
CA PHE A 99 8.78 -10.18 -8.99
C PHE A 99 8.34 -11.64 -8.81
N ALA A 100 8.71 -12.53 -9.72
CA ALA A 100 8.31 -13.96 -9.69
C ALA A 100 9.15 -14.83 -8.72
N ASP A 101 10.33 -14.37 -8.30
CA ASP A 101 11.23 -15.10 -7.41
C ASP A 101 11.05 -14.65 -5.95
N PHE A 102 10.23 -15.39 -5.19
CA PHE A 102 10.00 -15.13 -3.76
C PHE A 102 11.15 -15.60 -2.85
N THR A 103 12.18 -16.25 -3.40
CA THR A 103 13.37 -16.65 -2.62
C THR A 103 14.33 -15.47 -2.42
N LYS A 104 14.13 -14.38 -3.16
CA LYS A 104 14.95 -13.18 -3.12
C LYS A 104 14.12 -11.93 -2.81
N PRO A 105 14.70 -10.95 -2.09
CA PRO A 105 14.10 -9.63 -1.98
C PRO A 105 13.90 -9.02 -3.38
N GLN A 106 12.78 -8.33 -3.57
CA GLN A 106 12.56 -7.59 -4.81
C GLN A 106 13.53 -6.40 -4.87
N SER A 107 14.13 -6.19 -6.04
CA SER A 107 14.95 -5.01 -6.30
C SER A 107 14.09 -3.88 -6.84
N PHE A 108 14.31 -2.68 -6.31
CA PHE A 108 13.59 -1.48 -6.68
C PHE A 108 14.55 -0.44 -7.26
N SER A 109 14.09 0.30 -8.26
CA SER A 109 14.78 1.46 -8.83
C SER A 109 13.83 2.65 -8.87
N ASP A 110 14.40 3.86 -8.97
CA ASP A 110 13.58 5.05 -9.20
C ASP A 110 12.69 4.84 -10.43
N ALA A 111 11.42 5.16 -10.26
CA ALA A 111 10.46 5.20 -11.35
C ALA A 111 10.18 6.63 -11.77
N GLU A 112 9.69 6.81 -12.98
CA GLU A 112 9.12 8.08 -13.40
C GLU A 112 7.82 8.34 -12.61
N ILE A 113 7.84 9.38 -11.76
CA ILE A 113 6.71 9.77 -10.90
C ILE A 113 5.94 10.94 -11.50
N ALA A 114 6.60 11.82 -12.25
CA ALA A 114 5.94 12.99 -12.81
C ALA A 114 6.56 13.47 -14.13
N ASP A 115 5.69 13.91 -15.02
CA ASP A 115 6.03 14.58 -16.27
C ASP A 115 5.91 16.10 -16.11
N VAL A 116 6.98 16.82 -16.42
CA VAL A 116 7.03 18.28 -16.28
C VAL A 116 7.45 18.94 -17.58
N SER A 117 6.76 19.99 -18.00
CA SER A 117 7.24 20.88 -19.05
C SER A 117 7.81 22.16 -18.43
N VAL A 118 8.93 22.65 -18.97
CA VAL A 118 9.60 23.84 -18.49
C VAL A 118 9.85 24.79 -19.65
N LYS A 119 9.32 26.00 -19.51
CA LYS A 119 9.55 27.11 -20.42
C LYS A 119 10.40 28.17 -19.71
N LEU A 120 11.70 28.12 -19.93
CA LEU A 120 12.62 29.20 -19.55
C LEU A 120 12.72 30.20 -20.71
N LEU A 121 13.05 31.46 -20.41
CA LEU A 121 13.01 32.60 -21.36
C LEU A 121 13.51 32.25 -22.79
N LEU A 122 14.61 31.49 -22.90
CA LEU A 122 15.25 31.12 -24.16
C LEU A 122 15.23 29.62 -24.47
N VAL A 123 14.72 28.78 -23.56
CA VAL A 123 14.78 27.32 -23.67
C VAL A 123 13.43 26.72 -23.32
N ASN A 124 12.81 26.05 -24.30
CA ASN A 124 11.61 25.25 -24.09
C ASN A 124 12.00 23.79 -23.95
N LEU A 125 11.87 23.25 -22.75
CA LEU A 125 12.01 21.82 -22.46
C LEU A 125 10.61 21.24 -22.30
N SER A 126 10.09 20.64 -23.37
CA SER A 126 8.71 20.17 -23.43
C SER A 126 8.42 18.99 -22.49
N LEU A 127 9.44 18.21 -22.11
CA LEU A 127 9.28 17.04 -21.25
C LEU A 127 10.55 16.77 -20.42
N LEU A 128 10.44 16.98 -19.12
CA LEU A 128 11.38 16.60 -18.09
C LEU A 128 10.74 15.54 -17.21
N GLN A 129 11.43 14.41 -17.09
CA GLN A 129 11.00 13.30 -16.27
C GLN A 129 11.53 13.48 -14.85
N ILE A 130 10.62 13.42 -13.89
CA ILE A 130 10.93 13.43 -12.48
C ILE A 130 10.89 11.98 -12.01
N ASN A 131 12.06 11.46 -11.69
CA ASN A 131 12.19 10.12 -11.17
C ASN A 131 12.12 10.14 -9.65
N GLY A 132 11.69 9.05 -9.05
CA GLY A 132 11.65 8.95 -7.62
C GLY A 132 11.29 7.58 -7.12
N SER A 133 11.49 7.41 -5.82
CA SER A 133 11.09 6.22 -5.12
C SER A 133 10.69 6.50 -3.69
N SER A 134 9.82 5.66 -3.15
CA SER A 134 9.50 5.65 -1.73
C SER A 134 9.19 4.23 -1.25
N ALA A 135 9.36 4.02 0.05
CA ALA A 135 9.12 2.74 0.69
C ALA A 135 8.37 2.94 2.00
N PHE A 136 7.52 1.97 2.31
CA PHE A 136 6.80 1.85 3.56
C PHE A 136 6.72 0.38 3.96
N SER A 137 6.83 0.08 5.25
CA SER A 137 6.61 -1.27 5.74
C SER A 137 6.02 -1.27 7.15
N VAL A 138 5.05 -2.15 7.38
CA VAL A 138 4.49 -2.45 8.70
C VAL A 138 4.99 -3.83 9.09
N THR A 139 6.03 -3.85 9.92
CA THR A 139 6.71 -5.09 10.35
C THR A 139 6.48 -5.42 11.83
N ASN A 140 6.07 -4.44 12.63
CA ASN A 140 5.83 -4.60 14.06
C ASN A 140 4.34 -4.71 14.35
N MET A 141 3.82 -5.94 14.28
CA MET A 141 2.42 -6.23 14.62
C MET A 141 2.36 -7.01 15.92
N ALA A 142 1.71 -6.44 16.94
CA ALA A 142 1.48 -7.14 18.19
C ALA A 142 0.36 -8.18 18.02
N PRO A 143 0.53 -9.41 18.54
CA PRO A 143 -0.54 -10.39 18.57
C PRO A 143 -1.76 -9.89 19.36
N THR A 144 -2.95 -10.14 18.83
CA THR A 144 -4.23 -9.84 19.48
C THR A 144 -4.93 -11.14 19.86
N ASN A 145 -5.40 -11.25 21.10
CA ASN A 145 -6.11 -12.44 21.56
C ASN A 145 -7.57 -12.44 21.06
N LEU A 146 -7.94 -13.51 20.38
CA LEU A 146 -9.30 -13.83 19.97
C LEU A 146 -9.79 -15.04 20.77
N THR A 147 -10.87 -14.88 21.51
CA THR A 147 -11.51 -16.00 22.24
C THR A 147 -12.74 -16.47 21.48
N PHE A 148 -12.83 -17.76 21.21
CA PHE A 148 -13.96 -18.44 20.58
C PHE A 148 -14.70 -19.28 21.63
N ASN A 149 -16.02 -19.17 21.67
CA ASN A 149 -16.87 -20.00 22.53
C ASN A 149 -17.43 -21.23 21.76
N ALA A 150 -18.06 -22.16 22.49
CA ALA A 150 -18.62 -23.39 21.91
C ALA A 150 -19.61 -23.14 20.76
N THR A 151 -20.46 -22.11 20.83
CA THR A 151 -21.46 -21.81 19.79
C THR A 151 -20.80 -21.23 18.54
N GLU A 152 -19.83 -20.34 18.69
CA GLU A 152 -19.02 -19.79 17.60
C GLU A 152 -18.22 -20.89 16.88
N ILE A 153 -17.65 -21.84 17.64
CA ILE A 153 -16.91 -22.98 17.09
C ILE A 153 -17.87 -23.90 16.29
N ALA A 154 -19.03 -24.23 16.86
CA ALA A 154 -20.04 -25.06 16.18
C ALA A 154 -20.57 -24.39 14.90
N ALA A 155 -20.78 -23.07 14.95
CA ALA A 155 -21.20 -22.27 13.81
C ALA A 155 -20.08 -21.98 12.80
N LYS A 156 -18.84 -22.44 13.06
CA LYS A 156 -17.67 -22.18 12.22
C LYS A 156 -17.43 -20.68 11.99
N THR A 157 -17.73 -19.86 13.01
CA THR A 157 -17.57 -18.41 12.96
C THR A 157 -16.11 -18.04 12.70
N MET A 158 -15.90 -17.13 11.76
CA MET A 158 -14.61 -16.53 11.47
C MET A 158 -14.48 -15.24 12.29
N LYS A 159 -13.31 -15.00 12.87
CA LYS A 159 -12.94 -13.71 13.48
C LYS A 159 -11.71 -13.17 12.78
N THR A 160 -11.78 -11.91 12.39
CA THR A 160 -10.71 -11.23 11.66
C THR A 160 -9.95 -10.30 12.61
N VAL A 161 -8.62 -10.36 12.57
CA VAL A 161 -7.76 -9.29 13.09
C VAL A 161 -7.18 -8.53 11.91
N SER A 162 -7.16 -7.20 12.01
CA SER A 162 -6.64 -6.33 10.96
C SER A 162 -5.67 -5.35 11.58
N THR A 163 -4.62 -5.01 10.86
CA THR A 163 -3.81 -3.82 11.12
C THR A 163 -4.67 -2.59 10.96
N LYS A 164 -5.11 -2.03 12.10
CA LYS A 164 -5.81 -0.75 12.10
C LYS A 164 -4.95 0.31 11.39
N ASN A 165 -5.55 1.00 10.41
CA ASN A 165 -5.01 2.16 9.69
C ASN A 165 -4.00 1.90 8.56
N LEU A 166 -3.92 0.68 8.00
CA LEU A 166 -2.89 0.40 7.01
C LEU A 166 -3.05 1.26 5.73
N THR A 167 -4.26 1.43 5.18
CA THR A 167 -4.50 2.25 3.98
C THR A 167 -4.21 3.74 4.17
N GLN A 168 -4.73 4.37 5.23
CA GLN A 168 -4.46 5.78 5.54
C GLN A 168 -2.98 6.05 5.84
N SER A 169 -2.30 5.10 6.48
CA SER A 169 -0.87 5.21 6.74
C SER A 169 -0.03 4.99 5.48
N LEU A 170 -0.50 4.17 4.53
CA LEU A 170 0.27 3.77 3.35
C LEU A 170 0.52 4.96 2.42
N SER A 171 -0.53 5.58 1.91
CA SER A 171 -0.45 6.71 0.97
C SER A 171 0.27 7.90 1.59
N THR A 172 -0.11 8.28 2.81
CA THR A 172 0.54 9.34 3.57
C THR A 172 2.03 9.05 3.78
N SER A 173 2.41 7.83 4.18
CA SER A 173 3.82 7.49 4.40
C SER A 173 4.61 7.42 3.09
N LEU A 174 4.03 6.88 2.02
CA LEU A 174 4.68 6.81 0.70
C LEU A 174 4.89 8.19 0.10
N VAL A 175 3.95 9.13 0.31
CA VAL A 175 4.10 10.53 -0.10
C VAL A 175 5.15 11.25 0.74
N ASN A 176 5.13 11.06 2.07
CA ASN A 176 6.10 11.70 2.97
C ASN A 176 7.53 11.17 2.75
N ASN A 177 7.67 9.88 2.45
CA ASN A 177 8.96 9.24 2.18
C ASN A 177 9.39 9.37 0.70
N LEU A 178 8.68 10.15 -0.10
CA LEU A 178 8.98 10.29 -1.53
C LEU A 178 10.29 11.08 -1.73
N SER A 179 11.28 10.37 -2.27
CA SER A 179 12.52 10.94 -2.76
C SER A 179 12.38 11.16 -4.26
N LEU A 180 12.68 12.38 -4.73
CA LEU A 180 12.59 12.77 -6.13
C LEU A 180 13.95 13.23 -6.64
N SER A 181 14.28 12.84 -7.86
CA SER A 181 15.47 13.24 -8.61
C SER A 181 15.06 13.66 -10.02
N VAL A 182 15.80 14.60 -10.64
CA VAL A 182 15.55 15.02 -12.02
C VAL A 182 16.62 14.44 -12.92
N LYS A 183 16.20 13.80 -14.00
CA LYS A 183 17.09 13.56 -15.14
C LYS A 183 16.74 14.55 -16.25
N ALA A 184 17.61 15.53 -16.45
CA ALA A 184 17.55 16.36 -17.65
C ALA A 184 18.03 15.51 -18.84
N LEU A 185 17.11 15.11 -19.71
CA LEU A 185 17.42 14.43 -20.97
C LEU A 185 18.17 15.41 -21.89
N GLY A 186 19.51 15.38 -21.86
CA GLY A 186 20.34 15.84 -22.97
C GLY A 186 21.01 17.22 -22.86
N ALA A 187 21.03 17.89 -21.70
CA ALA A 187 21.58 19.27 -21.65
C ALA A 187 22.65 19.57 -20.58
N GLY A 188 23.04 18.62 -19.71
CA GLY A 188 24.04 18.90 -18.66
C GLY A 188 23.69 20.07 -17.72
N LEU A 189 22.44 20.55 -17.78
CA LEU A 189 21.91 21.64 -16.98
C LEU A 189 21.62 21.11 -15.59
N ASP A 190 22.19 21.75 -14.58
CA ASP A 190 21.81 21.49 -13.20
C ASP A 190 20.42 22.08 -12.93
N VAL A 191 19.43 21.21 -13.08
CA VAL A 191 18.02 21.50 -12.85
C VAL A 191 17.56 21.04 -11.46
N THR A 192 18.48 20.69 -10.56
CA THR A 192 18.12 20.32 -9.18
C THR A 192 17.37 21.43 -8.46
N ALA A 193 17.61 22.70 -8.81
CA ALA A 193 16.85 23.83 -8.31
C ALA A 193 15.33 23.71 -8.58
N LEU A 194 14.93 23.05 -9.68
CA LEU A 194 13.51 22.81 -10.01
C LEU A 194 12.85 21.83 -9.04
N LEU A 195 13.60 20.91 -8.41
CA LEU A 195 13.04 19.98 -7.43
C LEU A 195 12.38 20.70 -6.26
N SER A 196 12.93 21.83 -5.84
CA SER A 196 12.37 22.65 -4.75
C SER A 196 10.97 23.18 -5.07
N THR A 197 10.68 23.40 -6.36
CA THR A 197 9.37 23.90 -6.83
C THR A 197 8.43 22.76 -7.21
N VAL A 198 8.95 21.68 -7.80
CA VAL A 198 8.16 20.55 -8.29
C VAL A 198 7.75 19.62 -7.15
N LYS A 199 8.64 19.35 -6.17
CA LYS A 199 8.35 18.41 -5.07
C LYS A 199 7.10 18.81 -4.27
N PRO A 200 6.94 20.07 -3.79
CA PRO A 200 5.73 20.47 -3.07
C PRO A 200 4.47 20.34 -3.92
N ALA A 201 4.56 20.64 -5.22
CA ALA A 201 3.43 20.52 -6.14
C ALA A 201 3.01 19.06 -6.36
N VAL A 202 3.97 18.16 -6.59
CA VAL A 202 3.72 16.72 -6.73
C VAL A 202 3.11 16.17 -5.45
N VAL A 203 3.65 16.52 -4.28
CA VAL A 203 3.10 16.13 -2.97
C VAL A 203 1.68 16.68 -2.79
N THR A 204 1.41 17.92 -3.19
CA THR A 204 0.06 18.52 -3.09
C THR A 204 -0.94 17.82 -3.99
N VAL A 205 -0.57 17.54 -5.24
CA VAL A 205 -1.42 16.78 -6.16
C VAL A 205 -1.68 15.38 -5.62
N LEU A 206 -0.64 14.68 -5.16
CA LEU A 206 -0.76 13.35 -4.55
C LEU A 206 -1.69 13.40 -3.33
N ASN A 207 -1.53 14.35 -2.42
CA ASN A 207 -2.41 14.55 -1.25
C ASN A 207 -3.85 14.88 -1.64
N GLY A 208 -4.07 15.56 -2.77
CA GLY A 208 -5.40 15.84 -3.29
C GLY A 208 -6.10 14.61 -3.85
N VAL A 209 -5.35 13.61 -4.31
CA VAL A 209 -5.86 12.37 -4.92
C VAL A 209 -5.69 11.13 -4.03
N THR A 210 -4.99 11.23 -2.89
CA THR A 210 -4.67 10.07 -2.03
C THR A 210 -5.94 9.36 -1.60
N ALA A 211 -7.00 10.07 -1.22
CA ALA A 211 -8.26 9.45 -0.80
C ALA A 211 -8.92 8.63 -1.91
N GLN A 212 -8.86 9.08 -3.16
CA GLN A 212 -9.44 8.39 -4.32
C GLN A 212 -8.57 7.21 -4.74
N VAL A 213 -7.24 7.39 -4.71
CA VAL A 213 -6.27 6.32 -4.96
C VAL A 213 -6.39 5.23 -3.89
N ASP A 214 -6.53 5.61 -2.61
CA ASP A 214 -6.70 4.66 -1.50
C ASP A 214 -7.98 3.86 -1.63
N ASN A 215 -9.10 4.50 -1.99
CA ASN A 215 -10.34 3.79 -2.28
C ASN A 215 -10.21 2.85 -3.49
N LEU A 216 -9.52 3.27 -4.55
CA LEU A 216 -9.28 2.43 -5.72
C LEU A 216 -8.43 1.22 -5.34
N VAL A 217 -7.31 1.43 -4.65
CA VAL A 217 -6.41 0.37 -4.19
C VAL A 217 -7.16 -0.59 -3.25
N TYR A 218 -7.91 -0.07 -2.28
CA TYR A 218 -8.71 -0.89 -1.36
C TYR A 218 -9.77 -1.73 -2.08
N ASN A 219 -10.51 -1.13 -3.03
CA ASN A 219 -11.54 -1.86 -3.77
C ASN A 219 -10.94 -2.89 -4.74
N VAL A 220 -9.83 -2.59 -5.40
CA VAL A 220 -9.13 -3.54 -6.28
C VAL A 220 -8.58 -4.71 -5.47
N LEU A 221 -7.92 -4.43 -4.34
CA LEU A 221 -7.41 -5.46 -3.45
C LEU A 221 -8.56 -6.31 -2.87
N GLY A 222 -9.64 -5.69 -2.41
CA GLY A 222 -10.84 -6.38 -1.94
C GLY A 222 -11.53 -7.22 -3.02
N ALA A 223 -11.62 -6.73 -4.25
CA ALA A 223 -12.18 -7.49 -5.38
C ALA A 223 -11.32 -8.70 -5.76
N LEU A 224 -10.00 -8.60 -5.56
CA LEU A 224 -9.05 -9.72 -5.71
C LEU A 224 -9.03 -10.65 -4.49
N GLY A 225 -9.84 -10.38 -3.46
CA GLY A 225 -9.85 -11.13 -2.19
C GLY A 225 -8.58 -10.95 -1.37
N VAL A 226 -7.76 -9.95 -1.68
CA VAL A 226 -6.51 -9.65 -0.99
C VAL A 226 -6.80 -8.61 0.09
N HIS A 227 -6.81 -9.07 1.33
CA HIS A 227 -6.93 -8.20 2.49
C HIS A 227 -5.54 -7.96 3.09
N VAL A 228 -5.08 -6.71 3.01
CA VAL A 228 -3.71 -6.33 3.37
C VAL A 228 -3.60 -6.11 4.88
N GLY A 229 -2.77 -6.93 5.53
CA GLY A 229 -2.59 -6.87 6.98
C GLY A 229 -3.79 -7.40 7.77
N GLU A 230 -4.57 -8.31 7.18
CA GLU A 230 -5.67 -9.01 7.86
C GLU A 230 -5.32 -10.49 8.07
N ALA A 231 -5.90 -11.08 9.11
CA ALA A 231 -5.85 -12.51 9.36
C ALA A 231 -7.24 -12.98 9.77
N ASP A 232 -7.76 -13.94 9.03
CA ASP A 232 -9.02 -14.62 9.34
C ASP A 232 -8.74 -15.90 10.11
N ILE A 233 -9.31 -15.99 11.31
CA ILE A 233 -9.12 -17.13 12.19
C ILE A 233 -10.46 -17.80 12.41
N ARG A 234 -10.44 -19.13 12.28
CA ARG A 234 -11.55 -19.99 12.66
C ARG A 234 -11.01 -21.20 13.41
N VAL A 235 -11.62 -21.47 14.54
CA VAL A 235 -11.42 -22.72 15.29
C VAL A 235 -12.35 -23.78 14.70
N THR A 236 -11.79 -24.91 14.28
CA THR A 236 -12.53 -25.98 13.59
C THR A 236 -13.23 -26.94 14.54
N GLY A 237 -12.77 -27.02 15.79
CA GLY A 237 -13.37 -27.86 16.83
C GLY A 237 -12.55 -27.85 18.11
N GLY A 238 -13.12 -28.41 19.16
CA GLY A 238 -12.45 -28.66 20.44
C GLY A 238 -13.30 -29.60 21.29
N THR A 239 -12.66 -30.34 22.20
CA THR A 239 -13.32 -31.36 23.01
C THR A 239 -13.01 -31.15 24.48
N CYS A 240 -14.06 -31.00 25.30
CA CYS A 240 -13.94 -31.06 26.76
C CYS A 240 -14.15 -32.51 27.21
N GLY A 241 -13.12 -33.14 27.78
CA GLY A 241 -13.23 -34.44 28.42
C GLY A 241 -13.67 -34.34 29.87
N ARG A 242 -14.38 -35.37 30.37
CA ARG A 242 -14.53 -35.58 31.81
C ARG A 242 -13.35 -36.39 32.30
N SER A 243 -12.54 -35.85 33.22
CA SER A 243 -11.60 -36.69 33.96
C SER A 243 -12.39 -37.67 34.80
N VAL A 244 -12.20 -38.97 34.57
CA VAL A 244 -12.73 -40.03 35.42
C VAL A 244 -11.56 -40.59 36.20
N LEU A 245 -11.57 -40.41 37.53
CA LEU A 245 -10.61 -41.05 38.42
C LEU A 245 -11.05 -42.52 38.55
N VAL A 246 -10.33 -43.44 37.92
CA VAL A 246 -10.47 -44.87 38.22
C VAL A 246 -9.64 -45.17 39.46
N GLN A 247 -10.29 -45.71 40.50
CA GLN A 247 -9.65 -46.25 41.70
C GLN A 247 -9.38 -47.73 41.52
#